data_AF-A0AAW8LYG4-F1
#
_entry.id   AF-A0AAW8LYG4-F1
#
_cell.length_a   1.000
_cell.length_b   1.000
_cell.length_c   1.000
_cell.angle_alpha   90.00
_cell.angle_beta   90.00
_cell.angle_gamma   90.00
#
_symmetry.space_group_name_H-M   'P 1'
#
loop_
_entity.id
_entity.type
_entity.pdbx_description
1 polymer ?
#
loop_
_entity_poly.entity_id
_entity_poly.type
_entity_poly.pdbx_seq_one_letter_code
_entity_poly.pdbx_strand_id
1 'polypeptide(L)'
;MKSKFLMATAAIAMMAAPALAQEKLKIGMTFQELNNPYFVSMQEALKEAAASIGADVVVTDAGHDVAKQISDVEDMLQQKIDILLLNPTDSAGIEAAVHAAKAAGVTVVAVDANANGPVDTFVGSKNRDAGYQSCKYLGEALGGKGEVAILDGIPVVPILQRVEGCKAALAEFADIKLVDTQNGRQDRSVALGVVENMIQSRPNLAGIFSVNDGGAMGALAAIQGSGKDIKLTSVDGAPEAVKAIADGGPFIETTAQFPRDQVRVGLAMALAQKWGARVVPKEVPIDVMVVDSKNAGEFSW
;
A
#
# COMPACT_ATOMS: atom_id res chain seq x y z
N MET A 1 -49.01 -77.17 -3.38
CA MET A 1 -48.12 -77.10 -4.56
C MET A 1 -47.49 -75.71 -4.57
N LYS A 2 -46.15 -75.65 -4.51
CA LYS A 2 -45.36 -74.42 -4.34
C LYS A 2 -45.42 -73.56 -5.62
N SER A 3 -45.55 -72.24 -5.51
CA SER A 3 -45.04 -71.32 -6.54
C SER A 3 -44.51 -70.06 -5.88
N LYS A 4 -43.30 -69.68 -6.29
CA LYS A 4 -42.36 -68.77 -5.63
C LYS A 4 -42.61 -67.32 -6.04
N PHE A 5 -42.41 -66.42 -5.09
CA PHE A 5 -42.17 -64.99 -5.29
C PHE A 5 -41.00 -64.75 -6.26
N LEU A 6 -41.13 -63.79 -7.17
CA LEU A 6 -40.01 -63.11 -7.80
C LEU A 6 -40.26 -61.60 -7.72
N MET A 7 -39.64 -60.93 -6.74
CA MET A 7 -39.49 -59.48 -6.71
C MET A 7 -38.36 -59.13 -7.69
N ALA A 8 -38.66 -58.33 -8.71
CA ALA A 8 -37.65 -57.73 -9.58
C ALA A 8 -37.10 -56.46 -8.90
N THR A 9 -35.88 -56.54 -8.37
CA THR A 9 -35.11 -55.39 -7.90
C THR A 9 -34.52 -54.66 -9.11
N ALA A 10 -35.05 -53.48 -9.44
CA ALA A 10 -34.43 -52.58 -10.39
C ALA A 10 -33.22 -51.91 -9.70
N ALA A 11 -32.01 -52.30 -10.08
CA ALA A 11 -30.78 -51.66 -9.65
C ALA A 11 -30.61 -50.33 -10.41
N ILE A 12 -30.79 -49.20 -9.72
CA ILE A 12 -30.39 -47.88 -10.23
C ILE A 12 -28.87 -47.81 -10.06
N ALA A 13 -28.14 -47.97 -11.16
CA ALA A 13 -26.73 -47.66 -11.20
C ALA A 13 -26.56 -46.12 -11.12
N MET A 14 -26.18 -45.60 -9.96
CA MET A 14 -25.69 -44.22 -9.87
C MET A 14 -24.36 -44.14 -10.63
N MET A 15 -24.39 -43.60 -11.85
CA MET A 15 -23.17 -43.14 -12.50
C MET A 15 -22.63 -41.97 -11.68
N ALA A 16 -21.59 -42.22 -10.90
CA ALA A 16 -20.78 -41.16 -10.32
C ALA A 16 -20.14 -40.39 -11.49
N ALA A 17 -20.67 -39.21 -11.80
CA ALA A 17 -19.96 -38.28 -12.67
C ALA A 17 -18.59 -38.01 -12.04
N PRO A 18 -17.48 -38.04 -12.81
CA PRO A 18 -16.20 -37.60 -12.27
C PRO A 18 -16.39 -36.17 -11.78
N ALA A 19 -16.11 -35.93 -10.50
CA ALA A 19 -16.01 -34.57 -9.99
C ALA A 19 -14.91 -33.89 -10.82
N LEU A 20 -15.30 -33.03 -11.76
CA LEU A 20 -14.37 -32.14 -12.44
C LEU A 20 -13.63 -31.42 -11.32
N ALA A 21 -12.32 -31.63 -11.21
CA ALA A 21 -11.48 -30.84 -10.33
C ALA A 21 -11.72 -29.39 -10.75
N GLN A 22 -12.37 -28.62 -9.88
CA GLN A 22 -12.60 -27.20 -10.14
C GLN A 22 -11.23 -26.55 -10.32
N GLU A 23 -10.96 -26.00 -11.50
CA GLU A 23 -9.71 -25.28 -11.74
C GLU A 23 -9.57 -24.22 -10.66
N LYS A 24 -8.45 -24.26 -9.94
CA LYS A 24 -8.18 -23.30 -8.87
C LYS A 24 -8.09 -21.92 -9.49
N LEU A 25 -8.72 -20.95 -8.81
CA LEU A 25 -8.56 -19.55 -9.14
C LEU A 25 -7.07 -19.18 -9.08
N LYS A 26 -6.55 -18.52 -10.12
CA LYS A 26 -5.17 -18.03 -10.15
C LYS A 26 -5.11 -16.52 -10.04
N ILE A 27 -4.41 -16.03 -9.03
CA ILE A 27 -4.27 -14.61 -8.74
C ILE A 27 -2.83 -14.19 -9.03
N GLY A 28 -2.64 -13.27 -9.96
CA GLY A 28 -1.37 -12.56 -10.12
C GLY A 28 -1.35 -11.31 -9.25
N MET A 29 -0.24 -11.05 -8.57
CA MET A 29 0.03 -9.74 -7.98
C MET A 29 1.43 -9.26 -8.34
N THR A 30 1.52 -8.10 -8.98
CA THR A 30 2.80 -7.46 -9.28
C THR A 30 2.99 -6.25 -8.38
N PHE A 31 4.16 -6.17 -7.76
CA PHE A 31 4.57 -5.09 -6.86
C PHE A 31 5.64 -4.22 -7.52
N GLN A 32 5.63 -2.91 -7.22
CA GLN A 32 6.73 -2.02 -7.64
C GLN A 32 8.06 -2.38 -6.97
N GLU A 33 8.01 -2.84 -5.71
CA GLU A 33 9.16 -3.33 -4.93
C GLU A 33 8.71 -4.32 -3.84
N LEU A 34 9.60 -5.20 -3.36
CA LEU A 34 9.37 -6.04 -2.16
C LEU A 34 10.46 -5.90 -1.07
N ASN A 35 11.30 -4.87 -1.15
CA ASN A 35 12.28 -4.55 -0.11
C ASN A 35 11.72 -3.65 1.01
N ASN A 36 10.45 -3.23 0.90
CA ASN A 36 9.75 -2.39 1.87
C ASN A 36 8.75 -3.24 2.68
N PRO A 37 8.78 -3.20 4.03
CA PRO A 37 7.88 -3.99 4.90
C PRO A 37 6.39 -3.81 4.62
N TYR A 38 6.00 -2.64 4.10
CA TYR A 38 4.63 -2.34 3.70
C TYR A 38 4.11 -3.32 2.63
N PHE A 39 4.87 -3.52 1.55
CA PHE A 39 4.50 -4.44 0.47
C PHE A 39 4.69 -5.90 0.85
N VAL A 40 5.63 -6.20 1.74
CA VAL A 40 5.77 -7.55 2.33
C VAL A 40 4.50 -7.94 3.10
N SER A 41 3.97 -7.05 3.94
CA SER A 41 2.73 -7.33 4.69
C SER A 41 1.50 -7.47 3.77
N MET A 42 1.43 -6.69 2.69
CA MET A 42 0.43 -6.92 1.63
C MET A 42 0.55 -8.32 1.01
N GLN A 43 1.77 -8.73 0.64
CA GLN A 43 2.01 -10.04 0.05
C GLN A 43 1.57 -11.17 0.99
N GLU A 44 1.91 -11.08 2.27
CA GLU A 44 1.52 -12.05 3.29
C GLU A 44 -0.01 -12.13 3.43
N ALA A 45 -0.68 -10.99 3.58
CA ALA A 45 -2.13 -10.94 3.69
C ALA A 45 -2.86 -11.45 2.44
N LEU A 46 -2.30 -11.21 1.24
CA LEU A 46 -2.82 -11.81 0.01
C LEU A 46 -2.69 -13.33 0.02
N LYS A 47 -1.51 -13.86 0.39
CA LYS A 47 -1.26 -15.31 0.44
C LYS A 47 -2.19 -16.00 1.42
N GLU A 48 -2.40 -15.42 2.61
CA GLU A 48 -3.36 -15.90 3.59
C GLU A 48 -4.79 -15.92 3.05
N ALA A 49 -5.24 -14.80 2.46
CA ALA A 49 -6.59 -14.68 1.93
C ALA A 49 -6.84 -15.65 0.77
N ALA A 50 -5.89 -15.76 -0.16
CA ALA A 50 -5.96 -16.70 -1.28
C ALA A 50 -5.97 -18.16 -0.82
N ALA A 51 -5.13 -18.52 0.17
CA ALA A 51 -5.13 -19.87 0.74
C ALA A 51 -6.48 -20.24 1.37
N SER A 52 -7.15 -19.29 2.05
CA SER A 52 -8.45 -19.52 2.66
C SER A 52 -9.57 -19.86 1.67
N ILE A 53 -9.41 -19.48 0.40
CA ILE A 53 -10.34 -19.78 -0.70
C ILE A 53 -9.80 -20.83 -1.68
N GLY A 54 -8.64 -21.44 -1.39
CA GLY A 54 -8.02 -22.46 -2.24
C GLY A 54 -7.46 -21.95 -3.56
N ALA A 55 -7.18 -20.65 -3.68
CA ALA A 55 -6.59 -20.03 -4.87
C ALA A 55 -5.05 -20.14 -4.88
N ASP A 56 -4.47 -20.19 -6.08
CA ASP A 56 -3.03 -20.11 -6.28
C ASP A 56 -2.61 -18.64 -6.51
N VAL A 57 -1.46 -18.23 -5.98
CA VAL A 57 -0.95 -16.86 -6.11
C VAL A 57 0.42 -16.86 -6.81
N VAL A 58 0.55 -16.02 -7.83
CA VAL A 58 1.83 -15.67 -8.46
C VAL A 58 2.18 -14.25 -8.06
N VAL A 59 3.37 -14.05 -7.49
CA VAL A 59 3.84 -12.72 -7.08
C VAL A 59 5.13 -12.38 -7.78
N THR A 60 5.25 -11.15 -8.25
CA THR A 60 6.49 -10.59 -8.81
C THR A 60 6.89 -9.30 -8.12
N ASP A 61 8.20 -9.02 -8.16
CA ASP A 61 8.83 -7.81 -7.68
C ASP A 61 9.45 -7.09 -8.89
N ALA A 62 8.96 -5.91 -9.22
CA ALA A 62 9.48 -5.13 -10.35
C ALA A 62 10.82 -4.44 -10.05
N GLY A 63 11.20 -4.27 -8.77
CA GLY A 63 12.42 -3.55 -8.39
C GLY A 63 12.50 -2.13 -8.97
N HIS A 64 11.37 -1.43 -9.04
CA HIS A 64 11.18 -0.13 -9.71
C HIS A 64 11.50 -0.10 -11.22
N ASP A 65 11.52 -1.25 -11.88
CA ASP A 65 11.67 -1.35 -13.33
C ASP A 65 10.31 -1.55 -14.01
N VAL A 66 9.83 -0.52 -14.71
CA VAL A 66 8.55 -0.54 -15.44
C VAL A 66 8.56 -1.59 -16.55
N ALA A 67 9.67 -1.75 -17.28
CA ALA A 67 9.75 -2.72 -18.36
C ALA A 67 9.70 -4.14 -17.81
N LYS A 68 10.38 -4.39 -16.68
CA LYS A 68 10.26 -5.65 -15.96
C LYS A 68 8.81 -5.89 -15.50
N GLN A 69 8.14 -4.88 -14.94
CA GLN A 69 6.76 -5.01 -14.47
C GLN A 69 5.80 -5.38 -15.60
N ILE A 70 6.00 -4.82 -16.81
CA ILE A 70 5.24 -5.19 -18.01
C ILE A 70 5.47 -6.67 -18.35
N SER A 71 6.73 -7.12 -18.40
CA SER A 71 7.05 -8.53 -18.68
C SER A 71 6.49 -9.48 -17.61
N ASP A 72 6.52 -9.09 -16.33
CA ASP A 72 5.93 -9.86 -15.24
C ASP A 72 4.42 -10.06 -15.46
N VAL A 73 3.70 -9.02 -15.90
CA VAL A 73 2.26 -9.13 -16.23
C VAL A 73 2.06 -10.04 -17.45
N GLU A 74 2.85 -9.90 -18.50
CA GLU A 74 2.78 -10.78 -19.69
C GLU A 74 2.98 -12.26 -19.32
N ASP A 75 3.96 -12.56 -18.46
CA ASP A 75 4.22 -13.90 -17.95
C ASP A 75 3.06 -14.43 -17.09
N MET A 76 2.43 -13.59 -16.27
CA MET A 76 1.22 -13.95 -15.53
C MET A 76 0.05 -14.27 -16.48
N LEU A 77 -0.12 -13.51 -17.56
CA LEU A 77 -1.15 -13.77 -18.57
C LEU A 77 -0.91 -15.10 -19.29
N GLN A 78 0.36 -15.44 -19.60
CA GLN A 78 0.72 -16.75 -20.14
C GLN A 78 0.38 -17.90 -19.17
N GLN A 79 0.51 -17.66 -17.86
CA GLN A 79 0.12 -18.59 -16.80
C GLN A 79 -1.41 -18.68 -16.59
N LYS A 80 -2.18 -17.89 -17.34
CA LYS A 80 -3.65 -17.83 -17.33
C LYS A 80 -4.20 -17.44 -15.96
N ILE A 81 -3.68 -16.36 -15.38
CA ILE A 81 -4.29 -15.76 -14.18
C ILE A 81 -5.74 -15.31 -14.47
N ASP A 82 -6.58 -15.36 -13.46
CA ASP A 82 -7.97 -14.90 -13.49
C ASP A 82 -8.11 -13.45 -13.03
N ILE A 83 -7.25 -13.05 -12.11
CA ILE A 83 -7.22 -11.75 -11.43
C ILE A 83 -5.79 -11.24 -11.45
N LEU A 84 -5.63 -9.96 -11.77
CA LEU A 84 -4.40 -9.18 -11.61
C LEU A 84 -4.63 -8.14 -10.53
N LEU A 85 -3.93 -8.27 -9.40
CA LEU A 85 -3.72 -7.19 -8.45
C LEU A 85 -2.45 -6.43 -8.89
N LEU A 86 -2.55 -5.12 -9.02
CA LEU A 86 -1.48 -4.30 -9.59
C LEU A 86 -1.10 -3.18 -8.63
N ASN A 87 0.12 -3.23 -8.11
CA ASN A 87 0.77 -2.06 -7.51
C ASN A 87 1.80 -1.51 -8.52
N PRO A 88 1.47 -0.45 -9.28
CA PRO A 88 2.24 -0.04 -10.44
C PRO A 88 3.51 0.73 -10.06
N THR A 89 4.62 0.44 -10.73
CA THR A 89 5.86 1.25 -10.66
C THR A 89 5.65 2.65 -11.25
N ASP A 90 4.91 2.73 -12.36
CA ASP A 90 4.51 3.99 -12.98
C ASP A 90 3.10 3.84 -13.56
N SER A 91 2.22 4.79 -13.23
CA SER A 91 0.80 4.73 -13.62
C SER A 91 0.60 4.73 -15.13
N ALA A 92 1.40 5.48 -15.90
CA ALA A 92 1.27 5.58 -17.35
C ALA A 92 2.05 4.48 -18.07
N GLY A 93 3.24 4.15 -17.58
CA GLY A 93 4.13 3.15 -18.17
C GLY A 93 3.51 1.76 -18.19
N ILE A 94 2.70 1.40 -17.18
CA ILE A 94 2.05 0.09 -17.11
C ILE A 94 0.75 -0.01 -17.93
N GLU A 95 0.27 1.09 -18.53
CA GLU A 95 -1.04 1.17 -19.18
C GLU A 95 -1.24 0.09 -20.25
N ALA A 96 -0.21 -0.17 -21.08
CA ALA A 96 -0.26 -1.20 -22.11
C ALA A 96 -0.48 -2.61 -21.53
N ALA A 97 0.14 -2.93 -20.38
CA ALA A 97 -0.03 -4.20 -19.70
C ALA A 97 -1.44 -4.34 -19.08
N VAL A 98 -2.01 -3.24 -18.56
CA VAL A 98 -3.41 -3.20 -18.09
C VAL A 98 -4.36 -3.52 -19.25
N HIS A 99 -4.16 -2.91 -20.41
CA HIS A 99 -4.94 -3.21 -21.61
C HIS A 99 -4.81 -4.67 -22.06
N ALA A 100 -3.59 -5.22 -22.05
CA ALA A 100 -3.36 -6.63 -22.39
C ALA A 100 -4.10 -7.58 -21.44
N ALA A 101 -4.05 -7.32 -20.12
CA ALA A 101 -4.76 -8.11 -19.13
C ALA A 101 -6.29 -8.05 -19.34
N LYS A 102 -6.84 -6.86 -19.58
CA LYS A 102 -8.27 -6.71 -19.86
C LYS A 102 -8.69 -7.39 -21.17
N ALA A 103 -7.87 -7.32 -22.22
CA ALA A 103 -8.13 -8.01 -23.48
C ALA A 103 -8.13 -9.55 -23.33
N ALA A 104 -7.35 -10.07 -22.37
CA ALA A 104 -7.36 -11.48 -22.00
C ALA A 104 -8.52 -11.89 -21.08
N GLY A 105 -9.41 -10.95 -20.71
CA GLY A 105 -10.55 -11.21 -19.82
C GLY A 105 -10.19 -11.30 -18.33
N VAL A 106 -9.00 -10.82 -17.94
CA VAL A 106 -8.55 -10.78 -16.55
C VAL A 106 -9.24 -9.61 -15.82
N THR A 107 -9.59 -9.81 -14.56
CA THR A 107 -10.06 -8.72 -13.68
C THR A 107 -8.84 -7.99 -13.12
N VAL A 108 -8.75 -6.68 -13.29
CA VAL A 108 -7.59 -5.87 -12.90
C VAL A 108 -7.98 -4.90 -11.80
N VAL A 109 -7.40 -5.06 -10.62
CA VAL A 109 -7.58 -4.16 -9.48
C VAL A 109 -6.25 -3.52 -9.13
N ALA A 110 -6.19 -2.19 -9.15
CA ALA A 110 -5.02 -1.46 -8.69
C ALA A 110 -5.04 -1.33 -7.16
N VAL A 111 -3.89 -1.48 -6.51
CA VAL A 111 -3.73 -1.44 -5.05
C VAL A 111 -2.58 -0.51 -4.69
N ASP A 112 -2.76 0.29 -3.61
CA ASP A 112 -1.84 1.32 -3.09
C ASP A 112 -1.67 2.55 -4.01
N ALA A 113 -1.26 2.34 -5.25
CA ALA A 113 -1.17 3.35 -6.30
C ALA A 113 -2.05 2.97 -7.49
N ASN A 114 -2.60 3.97 -8.17
CA ASN A 114 -3.48 3.73 -9.32
C ASN A 114 -2.68 3.63 -10.64
N ALA A 115 -3.26 2.97 -11.63
CA ALA A 115 -2.71 2.81 -12.97
C ALA A 115 -3.65 3.40 -14.03
N ASN A 116 -3.08 3.84 -15.14
CA ASN A 116 -3.86 4.22 -16.31
C ASN A 116 -4.43 2.99 -17.01
N GLY A 117 -5.45 3.22 -17.83
CA GLY A 117 -6.14 2.19 -18.59
C GLY A 117 -7.38 1.62 -17.89
N PRO A 118 -7.96 0.54 -18.42
CA PRO A 118 -9.22 -0.03 -17.99
C PRO A 118 -9.13 -0.84 -16.67
N VAL A 119 -8.59 -0.22 -15.61
CA VAL A 119 -8.63 -0.76 -14.25
C VAL A 119 -10.09 -0.87 -13.79
N ASP A 120 -10.43 -2.02 -13.20
CA ASP A 120 -11.79 -2.27 -12.77
C ASP A 120 -12.14 -1.48 -11.50
N THR A 121 -11.24 -1.56 -10.50
CA THR A 121 -11.31 -0.87 -9.20
C THR A 121 -9.91 -0.45 -8.77
N PHE A 122 -9.78 0.71 -8.14
CA PHE A 122 -8.59 1.12 -7.39
C PHE A 122 -8.87 1.06 -5.89
N VAL A 123 -7.96 0.47 -5.11
CA VAL A 123 -8.01 0.45 -3.65
C VAL A 123 -6.74 1.09 -3.10
N GLY A 124 -6.86 2.15 -2.32
CA GLY A 124 -5.70 2.86 -1.79
C GLY A 124 -6.06 3.72 -0.59
N SER A 125 -5.05 4.17 0.15
CA SER A 125 -5.27 5.05 1.29
C SER A 125 -5.75 6.44 0.87
N LYS A 126 -6.44 7.12 1.79
CA LYS A 126 -6.68 8.57 1.72
C LYS A 126 -5.38 9.36 1.95
N ASN A 127 -4.47 9.32 0.98
CA ASN A 127 -3.11 9.85 1.12
C ASN A 127 -3.05 11.37 1.37
N ARG A 128 -4.00 12.14 0.83
CA ARG A 128 -4.12 13.57 1.14
C ARG A 128 -4.47 13.79 2.62
N ASP A 129 -5.38 12.98 3.15
CA ASP A 129 -5.75 13.04 4.56
C ASP A 129 -4.59 12.59 5.45
N ALA A 130 -3.79 11.61 5.01
CA ALA A 130 -2.60 11.16 5.74
C ALA A 130 -1.58 12.29 5.92
N GLY A 131 -1.22 12.97 4.83
CA GLY A 131 -0.30 14.11 4.90
C GLY A 131 -0.88 15.28 5.70
N TYR A 132 -2.19 15.52 5.58
CA TYR A 132 -2.87 16.55 6.36
C TYR A 132 -2.83 16.24 7.86
N GLN A 133 -3.21 15.03 8.28
CA GLN A 133 -3.23 14.62 9.68
C GLN A 133 -1.84 14.67 10.30
N SER A 134 -0.82 14.14 9.62
CA SER A 134 0.56 14.15 10.12
C SER A 134 1.12 15.57 10.29
N CYS A 135 0.93 16.45 9.30
CA CYS A 135 1.42 17.82 9.42
C CYS A 135 0.57 18.72 10.33
N LYS A 136 -0.72 18.41 10.49
CA LYS A 136 -1.55 19.05 11.52
C LYS A 136 -1.00 18.70 12.91
N TYR A 137 -0.72 17.42 13.15
CA TYR A 137 -0.11 16.94 14.38
C TYR A 137 1.25 17.61 14.63
N LEU A 138 2.11 17.72 13.61
CA LEU A 138 3.40 18.41 13.71
C LEU A 138 3.22 19.89 14.10
N GLY A 139 2.32 20.62 13.45
CA GLY A 139 2.03 22.01 13.75
C GLY A 139 1.52 22.22 15.19
N GLU A 140 0.63 21.36 15.65
CA GLU A 140 0.12 21.37 17.04
C GLU A 140 1.22 21.04 18.06
N ALA A 141 2.04 20.04 17.77
CA ALA A 141 3.17 19.68 18.62
C ALA A 141 4.19 20.83 18.73
N LEU A 142 4.35 21.66 17.70
CA LEU A 142 5.19 22.85 17.72
C LEU A 142 4.52 24.08 18.38
N GLY A 143 3.29 23.95 18.85
CA GLY A 143 2.52 25.06 19.42
C GLY A 143 2.15 26.12 18.38
N GLY A 144 2.02 25.72 17.11
CA GLY A 144 1.60 26.57 16.00
C GLY A 144 2.66 27.54 15.46
N LYS A 145 3.95 27.35 15.79
CA LYS A 145 5.05 28.23 15.34
C LYS A 145 6.33 27.47 15.04
N GLY A 146 7.14 27.98 14.11
CA GLY A 146 8.49 27.48 13.82
C GLY A 146 8.76 27.20 12.34
N GLU A 147 10.01 26.90 12.01
CA GLU A 147 10.41 26.50 10.67
C GLU A 147 10.23 24.99 10.51
N VAL A 148 9.58 24.57 9.43
CA VAL A 148 9.37 23.16 9.09
C VAL A 148 9.88 22.86 7.68
N ALA A 149 10.27 21.61 7.45
CA ALA A 149 10.66 21.12 6.13
C ALA A 149 9.87 19.86 5.76
N ILE A 150 9.78 19.61 4.45
CA ILE A 150 9.20 18.38 3.91
C ILE A 150 10.33 17.54 3.27
N LEU A 151 10.51 16.32 3.76
CA LEU A 151 11.25 15.28 3.09
C LEU A 151 10.28 14.54 2.14
N ASP A 152 10.29 14.97 0.88
CA ASP A 152 9.46 14.47 -0.22
C ASP A 152 10.03 13.15 -0.77
N GLY A 153 9.40 12.60 -1.80
CA GLY A 153 9.75 11.32 -2.42
C GLY A 153 9.61 11.31 -3.94
N ILE A 154 9.76 10.12 -4.52
CA ILE A 154 9.48 9.83 -5.92
C ILE A 154 8.06 10.33 -6.25
N PRO A 155 7.87 11.10 -7.34
CA PRO A 155 6.63 11.83 -7.59
C PRO A 155 5.51 10.93 -8.14
N VAL A 156 5.03 10.01 -7.32
CA VAL A 156 3.85 9.19 -7.57
C VAL A 156 2.63 9.79 -6.86
N VAL A 157 1.43 9.48 -7.36
CA VAL A 157 0.17 10.10 -6.90
C VAL A 157 0.00 10.08 -5.36
N PRO A 158 0.22 8.95 -4.65
CA PRO A 158 0.16 8.94 -3.19
C PRO A 158 1.07 9.98 -2.52
N ILE A 159 2.31 10.11 -2.99
CA ILE A 159 3.30 11.04 -2.43
C ILE A 159 2.89 12.49 -2.70
N LEU A 160 2.46 12.80 -3.93
CA LEU A 160 1.95 14.13 -4.29
C LEU A 160 0.78 14.54 -3.39
N GLN A 161 -0.14 13.62 -3.13
CA GLN A 161 -1.28 13.85 -2.24
C GLN A 161 -0.86 14.07 -0.78
N ARG A 162 0.10 13.30 -0.26
CA ARG A 162 0.65 13.50 1.10
C ARG A 162 1.27 14.89 1.23
N VAL A 163 2.08 15.32 0.26
CA VAL A 163 2.69 16.66 0.26
C VAL A 163 1.62 17.75 0.17
N GLU A 164 0.61 17.59 -0.68
CA GLU A 164 -0.51 18.53 -0.79
C GLU A 164 -1.27 18.66 0.54
N GLY A 165 -1.62 17.53 1.15
CA GLY A 165 -2.30 17.48 2.45
C GLY A 165 -1.47 18.16 3.55
N CYS A 166 -0.17 17.87 3.58
CA CYS A 166 0.73 18.48 4.53
C CYS A 166 0.77 20.00 4.39
N LYS A 167 0.96 20.51 3.17
CA LYS A 167 0.96 21.95 2.89
C LYS A 167 -0.35 22.62 3.30
N ALA A 168 -1.48 21.95 3.07
CA ALA A 168 -2.80 22.45 3.49
C ALA A 168 -2.90 22.56 5.01
N ALA A 169 -2.45 21.56 5.77
CA ALA A 169 -2.48 21.59 7.24
C ALA A 169 -1.54 22.67 7.82
N LEU A 170 -0.32 22.79 7.29
CA LEU A 170 0.65 23.79 7.77
C LEU A 170 0.17 25.22 7.53
N ALA A 171 -0.58 25.48 6.46
CA ALA A 171 -1.13 26.79 6.14
C ALA A 171 -2.17 27.30 7.17
N GLU A 172 -2.70 26.43 8.04
CA GLU A 172 -3.60 26.81 9.12
C GLU A 172 -2.89 27.47 10.31
N PHE A 173 -1.56 27.37 10.38
CA PHE A 173 -0.75 27.93 11.46
C PHE A 173 0.03 29.15 10.95
N ALA A 174 -0.43 30.35 11.32
CA ALA A 174 0.13 31.61 10.80
C ALA A 174 1.64 31.78 11.07
N ASP A 175 2.16 31.20 12.16
CA ASP A 175 3.56 31.33 12.57
C ASP A 175 4.43 30.10 12.20
N ILE A 176 3.87 29.11 11.49
CA ILE A 176 4.63 28.02 10.87
C ILE A 176 5.12 28.46 9.50
N LYS A 177 6.39 28.18 9.20
CA LYS A 177 7.00 28.49 7.91
C LYS A 177 7.58 27.22 7.28
N LEU A 178 7.07 26.83 6.12
CA LEU A 178 7.70 25.80 5.29
C LEU A 178 8.95 26.40 4.64
N VAL A 179 10.14 26.01 5.09
CA VAL A 179 11.42 26.60 4.67
C VAL A 179 12.20 25.73 3.68
N ASP A 180 11.83 24.46 3.53
CA ASP A 180 12.48 23.55 2.59
C ASP A 180 11.55 22.41 2.15
N THR A 181 11.80 21.88 0.95
CA THR A 181 11.18 20.66 0.44
C THR A 181 12.19 19.97 -0.48
N GLN A 182 12.67 18.80 -0.08
CA GLN A 182 13.67 18.04 -0.86
C GLN A 182 13.28 16.59 -0.96
N ASN A 183 13.66 15.96 -2.07
CA ASN A 183 13.33 14.58 -2.37
C ASN A 183 14.31 13.61 -1.68
N GLY A 184 13.82 12.84 -0.72
CA GLY A 184 14.55 11.76 -0.04
C GLY A 184 14.43 10.40 -0.72
N ARG A 185 13.66 10.30 -1.82
CA ARG A 185 13.43 9.09 -2.62
C ARG A 185 12.88 7.90 -1.83
N GLN A 186 12.28 8.14 -0.66
CA GLN A 186 11.85 7.13 0.30
C GLN A 186 12.98 6.19 0.76
N ASP A 187 14.23 6.54 0.46
CA ASP A 187 15.42 5.73 0.74
C ASP A 187 16.12 6.25 1.98
N ARG A 188 16.45 5.36 2.91
CA ARG A 188 17.04 5.72 4.20
C ARG A 188 18.38 6.46 4.05
N SER A 189 19.24 6.01 3.14
CA SER A 189 20.58 6.58 2.96
C SER A 189 20.51 7.94 2.29
N VAL A 190 19.64 8.09 1.29
CA VAL A 190 19.42 9.38 0.61
C VAL A 190 18.78 10.37 1.57
N ALA A 191 17.75 9.96 2.30
CA ALA A 191 17.06 10.78 3.30
C ALA A 191 17.99 11.31 4.38
N LEU A 192 18.92 10.49 4.90
CA LEU A 192 19.92 10.89 5.88
C LEU A 192 20.70 12.13 5.41
N GLY A 193 21.36 12.03 4.24
CA GLY A 193 22.17 13.13 3.72
C GLY A 193 21.34 14.36 3.34
N VAL A 194 20.13 14.17 2.82
CA VAL A 194 19.21 15.28 2.53
C VAL A 194 18.85 16.05 3.80
N VAL A 195 18.50 15.34 4.88
CA VAL A 195 18.09 15.97 6.14
C VAL A 195 19.28 16.58 6.88
N GLU A 196 20.47 15.97 6.84
CA GLU A 196 21.69 16.61 7.35
C GLU A 196 21.92 17.97 6.70
N ASN A 197 21.75 18.08 5.38
CA ASN A 197 21.87 19.33 4.64
C ASN A 197 20.76 20.34 4.99
N MET A 198 19.52 19.89 5.17
CA MET A 198 18.43 20.74 5.67
C MET A 198 18.78 21.31 7.05
N ILE A 199 19.22 20.47 7.98
CA ILE A 199 19.58 20.87 9.34
C ILE A 199 20.73 21.88 9.34
N GLN A 200 21.75 21.67 8.50
CA GLN A 200 22.90 22.58 8.37
C GLN A 200 22.49 23.94 7.78
N SER A 201 21.65 23.94 6.74
CA SER A 201 21.23 25.16 6.06
C SER A 201 20.10 25.92 6.77
N ARG A 202 19.36 25.26 7.65
CA ARG A 202 18.22 25.80 8.43
C ARG A 202 18.49 25.64 9.94
N PRO A 203 19.30 26.52 10.55
CA PRO A 203 19.68 26.38 11.96
C PRO A 203 18.50 26.43 12.94
N ASN A 204 17.38 27.04 12.53
CA ASN A 204 16.14 27.20 13.29
C ASN A 204 15.06 26.16 12.95
N LEU A 205 15.39 25.14 12.14
CA LEU A 205 14.45 24.08 11.79
C LEU A 205 13.94 23.41 13.07
N ALA A 206 12.61 23.35 13.21
CA ALA A 206 11.93 22.84 14.40
C ALA A 206 11.13 21.57 14.10
N GLY A 207 10.74 21.34 12.84
CA GLY A 207 9.97 20.17 12.44
C GLY A 207 10.30 19.67 11.04
N ILE A 208 10.16 18.37 10.83
CA ILE A 208 10.27 17.72 9.54
C ILE A 208 9.08 16.78 9.37
N PHE A 209 8.42 16.87 8.22
CA PHE A 209 7.49 15.84 7.75
C PHE A 209 8.17 14.98 6.69
N SER A 210 8.15 13.67 6.84
CA SER A 210 8.60 12.71 5.82
C SER A 210 7.41 12.04 5.15
N VAL A 211 7.39 11.98 3.82
CA VAL A 211 6.27 11.39 3.08
C VAL A 211 6.09 9.89 3.32
N ASN A 212 7.07 9.19 3.89
CA ASN A 212 6.97 7.79 4.28
C ASN A 212 7.88 7.46 5.48
N ASP A 213 7.70 6.28 6.08
CA ASP A 213 8.50 5.84 7.25
C ASP A 213 9.94 5.44 6.90
N GLY A 214 10.18 4.92 5.69
CA GLY A 214 11.52 4.56 5.22
C GLY A 214 12.47 5.77 5.18
N GLY A 215 12.02 6.87 4.58
CA GLY A 215 12.71 8.16 4.61
C GLY A 215 12.76 8.77 6.01
N ALA A 216 11.70 8.61 6.80
CA ALA A 216 11.64 9.12 8.18
C ALA A 216 12.72 8.51 9.05
N MET A 217 13.04 7.22 8.90
CA MET A 217 14.13 6.59 9.65
C MET A 217 15.51 7.16 9.27
N GLY A 218 15.71 7.58 8.03
CA GLY A 218 16.91 8.34 7.63
C GLY A 218 16.94 9.74 8.25
N ALA A 219 15.80 10.43 8.23
CA ALA A 219 15.63 11.74 8.88
C ALA A 219 15.88 11.67 10.40
N LEU A 220 15.39 10.63 11.07
CA LEU A 220 15.56 10.40 12.50
C LEU A 220 17.04 10.28 12.85
N ALA A 221 17.79 9.51 12.07
CA ALA A 221 19.24 9.37 12.27
C ALA A 221 19.97 10.71 12.11
N ALA A 222 19.61 11.52 11.11
CA ALA A 222 20.15 12.87 10.93
C ALA A 222 19.85 13.78 12.14
N ILE A 223 18.60 13.78 12.60
CA ILE A 223 18.16 14.59 13.75
C ILE A 223 18.92 14.18 15.02
N GLN A 224 18.98 12.89 15.32
CA GLN A 224 19.71 12.36 16.48
C GLN A 224 21.21 12.69 16.41
N GLY A 225 21.85 12.53 15.25
CA GLY A 225 23.25 12.86 15.03
C GLY A 225 23.56 14.35 15.18
N SER A 226 22.59 15.22 14.86
CA SER A 226 22.74 16.67 15.02
C SER A 226 22.64 17.16 16.47
N GLY A 227 22.02 16.37 17.36
CA GLY A 227 21.72 16.76 18.74
C GLY A 227 20.71 17.92 18.87
N LYS A 228 20.01 18.29 17.80
CA LYS A 228 18.97 19.32 17.81
C LYS A 228 17.62 18.75 18.21
N ASP A 229 16.80 19.60 18.82
CA ASP A 229 15.40 19.32 19.13
C ASP A 229 14.54 19.63 17.89
N ILE A 230 14.39 18.63 17.01
CA ILE A 230 13.59 18.71 15.79
C ILE A 230 12.54 17.61 15.84
N LYS A 231 11.27 17.98 15.70
CA LYS A 231 10.16 17.01 15.68
C LYS A 231 10.04 16.38 14.30
N LEU A 232 9.77 15.08 14.26
CA LEU A 232 9.62 14.30 13.03
C LEU A 232 8.26 13.62 13.02
N THR A 233 7.52 13.80 11.93
CA THR A 233 6.30 13.05 11.64
C THR A 233 6.36 12.42 10.25
N SER A 234 5.51 11.42 9.99
CA SER A 234 5.52 10.71 8.71
C SER A 234 4.19 10.01 8.38
N VAL A 235 4.20 9.16 7.36
CA VAL A 235 3.08 8.30 6.95
C VAL A 235 3.61 6.86 6.79
N ASP A 236 2.82 5.87 7.20
CA ASP A 236 2.82 4.44 6.80
C ASP A 236 2.45 3.55 7.99
N GLY A 237 3.00 3.80 9.17
CA GLY A 237 2.82 2.95 10.35
C GLY A 237 3.72 1.71 10.37
N ALA A 238 4.89 1.77 9.74
CA ALA A 238 5.84 0.67 9.71
C ALA A 238 6.28 0.26 11.13
N PRO A 239 6.48 -1.04 11.42
CA PRO A 239 6.82 -1.52 12.76
C PRO A 239 8.01 -0.81 13.40
N GLU A 240 9.04 -0.47 12.63
CA GLU A 240 10.22 0.25 13.13
C GLU A 240 9.91 1.70 13.51
N ALA A 241 9.07 2.40 12.73
CA ALA A 241 8.64 3.76 13.03
C ALA A 241 7.73 3.80 14.27
N VAL A 242 6.78 2.87 14.34
CA VAL A 242 5.87 2.70 15.50
C VAL A 242 6.69 2.42 16.76
N LYS A 243 7.71 1.56 16.67
CA LYS A 243 8.64 1.31 17.76
C LYS A 243 9.42 2.57 18.15
N ALA A 244 9.96 3.32 17.19
CA ALA A 244 10.70 4.55 17.47
C ALA A 244 9.82 5.60 18.18
N ILE A 245 8.56 5.72 17.80
CA ILE A 245 7.57 6.59 18.46
C ILE A 245 7.27 6.11 19.89
N ALA A 246 7.08 4.80 20.08
CA ALA A 246 6.83 4.21 21.39
C ALA A 246 8.02 4.36 22.36
N ASP A 247 9.25 4.22 21.84
CA ASP A 247 10.49 4.43 22.61
C ASP A 247 10.70 5.92 22.95
N GLY A 248 10.04 6.82 22.21
CA GLY A 248 10.09 8.27 22.38
C GLY A 248 11.30 8.94 21.70
N GLY A 249 11.28 10.27 21.69
CA GLY A 249 12.33 11.09 21.08
C GLY A 249 11.81 11.96 19.92
N PRO A 250 12.65 12.25 18.91
CA PRO A 250 12.29 13.16 17.82
C PRO A 250 11.12 12.67 16.94
N PHE A 251 10.98 11.36 16.75
CA PHE A 251 9.91 10.77 15.94
C PHE A 251 8.65 10.65 16.79
N ILE A 252 7.67 11.51 16.54
CA ILE A 252 6.53 11.68 17.45
C ILE A 252 5.21 11.13 16.91
N GLU A 253 5.11 10.91 15.59
CA GLU A 253 3.87 10.48 14.95
C GLU A 253 4.13 9.87 13.56
N THR A 254 3.36 8.85 13.20
CA THR A 254 3.20 8.39 11.82
C THR A 254 1.72 8.19 11.54
N THR A 255 1.20 8.79 10.46
CA THR A 255 -0.18 8.56 10.06
C THR A 255 -0.22 7.24 9.31
N ALA A 256 -0.67 6.20 10.01
CA ALA A 256 -0.60 4.84 9.56
C ALA A 256 -1.62 4.52 8.46
N GLN A 257 -1.17 3.66 7.56
CA GLN A 257 -1.96 3.02 6.53
C GLN A 257 -2.28 1.57 6.95
N PHE A 258 -3.13 0.88 6.19
CA PHE A 258 -3.51 -0.51 6.44
C PHE A 258 -3.24 -1.40 5.22
N PRO A 259 -1.97 -1.84 5.00
CA PRO A 259 -1.58 -2.59 3.81
C PRO A 259 -2.37 -3.90 3.65
N ARG A 260 -2.56 -4.63 4.75
CA ARG A 260 -3.32 -5.88 4.76
C ARG A 260 -4.78 -5.69 4.38
N ASP A 261 -5.39 -4.59 4.81
CA ASP A 261 -6.78 -4.29 4.49
C ASP A 261 -6.92 -3.88 3.03
N GLN A 262 -6.01 -3.05 2.53
CA GLN A 262 -6.00 -2.65 1.11
C GLN A 262 -5.97 -3.86 0.18
N VAL A 263 -5.07 -4.82 0.41
CA VAL A 263 -4.96 -5.99 -0.47
C VAL A 263 -6.15 -6.96 -0.30
N ARG A 264 -6.69 -7.11 0.91
CA ARG A 264 -7.87 -7.94 1.17
C ARG A 264 -9.12 -7.35 0.53
N VAL A 265 -9.32 -6.03 0.63
CA VAL A 265 -10.40 -5.32 -0.04
C VAL A 265 -10.22 -5.36 -1.55
N GLY A 266 -9.00 -5.17 -2.05
CA GLY A 266 -8.67 -5.30 -3.48
C GLY A 266 -9.03 -6.68 -4.04
N LEU A 267 -8.63 -7.74 -3.33
CA LEU A 267 -9.01 -9.12 -3.68
C LEU A 267 -10.54 -9.31 -3.62
N ALA A 268 -11.21 -8.78 -2.60
CA ALA A 268 -12.66 -8.88 -2.48
C ALA A 268 -13.40 -8.21 -3.66
N MET A 269 -12.93 -7.04 -4.10
CA MET A 269 -13.48 -6.36 -5.29
C MET A 269 -13.24 -7.18 -6.56
N ALA A 270 -12.04 -7.73 -6.72
CA ALA A 270 -11.72 -8.57 -7.86
C ALA A 270 -12.59 -9.85 -7.91
N LEU A 271 -12.77 -10.52 -6.77
CA LEU A 271 -13.63 -11.71 -6.64
C LEU A 271 -15.10 -11.40 -6.95
N ALA A 272 -15.61 -10.28 -6.41
CA ALA A 272 -16.98 -9.86 -6.67
C ALA A 272 -17.24 -9.69 -8.18
N GLN A 273 -16.33 -9.02 -8.89
CA GLN A 273 -16.45 -8.85 -10.34
C GLN A 273 -16.27 -10.14 -11.12
N LYS A 274 -15.29 -10.97 -10.74
CA LYS A 274 -15.06 -12.28 -11.36
C LYS A 274 -16.30 -13.16 -11.29
N TRP A 275 -17.07 -13.05 -10.21
CA TRP A 275 -18.33 -13.79 -10.00
C TRP A 275 -19.60 -13.05 -10.45
N GLY A 276 -19.44 -11.98 -11.24
CA GLY A 276 -20.54 -11.37 -11.97
C GLY A 276 -21.19 -10.17 -11.31
N ALA A 277 -20.59 -9.59 -10.26
CA ALA A 277 -20.99 -8.27 -9.78
C ALA A 277 -20.80 -7.25 -10.90
N ARG A 278 -21.92 -6.67 -11.37
CA ARG A 278 -21.94 -5.73 -12.49
C ARG A 278 -21.55 -4.31 -12.10
N VAL A 279 -21.62 -3.99 -10.80
CA VAL A 279 -21.30 -2.68 -10.25
C VAL A 279 -20.40 -2.91 -9.05
N VAL A 280 -19.16 -2.44 -9.16
CA VAL A 280 -18.23 -2.27 -8.04
C VAL A 280 -17.77 -0.82 -8.01
N PRO A 281 -17.42 -0.27 -6.83
CA PRO A 281 -16.85 1.08 -6.76
C PRO A 281 -15.62 1.19 -7.64
N LYS A 282 -15.47 2.31 -8.35
CA LYS A 282 -14.25 2.58 -9.13
C LYS A 282 -13.03 2.86 -8.25
N GLU A 283 -13.29 3.37 -7.06
CA GLU A 283 -12.28 3.66 -6.05
C GLU A 283 -12.83 3.25 -4.69
N VAL A 284 -12.00 2.59 -3.89
CA VAL A 284 -12.28 2.24 -2.50
C VAL A 284 -11.19 2.88 -1.64
N PRO A 285 -11.46 4.06 -1.07
CA PRO A 285 -10.51 4.72 -0.20
C PRO A 285 -10.45 4.01 1.16
N ILE A 286 -9.24 3.68 1.61
CA ILE A 286 -8.97 3.13 2.94
C ILE A 286 -8.61 4.28 3.88
N ASP A 287 -9.27 4.30 5.04
CA ASP A 287 -8.99 5.28 6.08
C ASP A 287 -7.57 5.14 6.62
N VAL A 288 -7.08 6.22 7.20
CA VAL A 288 -5.76 6.30 7.83
C VAL A 288 -5.92 6.66 9.31
N MET A 289 -4.89 6.38 10.10
CA MET A 289 -4.96 6.59 11.55
C MET A 289 -3.66 7.20 12.06
N VAL A 290 -3.77 8.29 12.81
CA VAL A 290 -2.64 8.85 13.57
C VAL A 290 -2.13 7.82 14.58
N VAL A 291 -0.85 7.48 14.49
CA VAL A 291 -0.15 6.66 15.47
C VAL A 291 0.88 7.52 16.19
N ASP A 292 0.63 7.78 17.47
CA ASP A 292 1.47 8.57 18.36
C ASP A 292 1.84 7.77 19.62
N SER A 293 2.50 8.40 20.59
CA SER A 293 2.91 7.73 21.83
C SER A 293 1.75 7.16 22.66
N LYS A 294 0.49 7.54 22.40
CA LYS A 294 -0.68 7.06 23.13
C LYS A 294 -1.15 5.68 22.65
N ASN A 295 -0.97 5.38 21.35
CA ASN A 295 -1.47 4.13 20.75
C ASN A 295 -0.38 3.30 20.04
N ALA A 296 0.85 3.81 19.89
CA ALA A 296 1.93 3.08 19.22
C ALA A 296 2.23 1.71 19.84
N GLY A 297 2.10 1.56 21.16
CA GLY A 297 2.34 0.28 21.84
C GLY A 297 1.33 -0.83 21.51
N GLU A 298 0.17 -0.48 20.96
CA GLU A 298 -0.91 -1.42 20.60
C GLU A 298 -1.09 -1.55 19.09
N PHE A 299 -0.44 -0.69 18.32
CA PHE A 299 -0.61 -0.63 16.88
C PHE A 299 0.26 -1.64 16.14
N SER A 300 -0.37 -2.37 15.22
CA SER A 300 0.31 -3.15 14.20
C SER A 300 -0.65 -3.36 13.03
N TRP A 301 -0.08 -3.56 11.84
CA TRP A 301 -0.76 -4.20 10.73
C TRP A 301 -0.05 -5.50 10.38
#